data_AF-A0A7Y0D3A0-F1
#
_entry.id   AF-A0A7Y0D3A0-F1
#
_cell.length_a   1.000
_cell.length_b   1.000
_cell.length_c   1.000
_cell.angle_alpha   90.00
_cell.angle_beta   90.00
_cell.angle_gamma   90.00
#
_symmetry.space_group_name_H-M   'P 1'
#
loop_
_entity.id
_entity.type
_entity.pdbx_description
1 polymer ?
#
loop_
_entity_poly.entity_id
_entity_poly.type
_entity_poly.pdbx_seq_one_letter_code
_entity_poly.pdbx_strand_id
1 'polypeptide(L)' 'MRQIVPLADTTIYDMERRGEFPRRFNLTARCVVWDLAEVEAWLDARRQASDSAQLKRAPSPDVRQRKHRPVKATPVS' A
#
# COMPACT_ATOMS: atom_id res chain seq x y z
N MET A 1 13.66 -4.40 -5.69
CA MET A 1 12.38 -3.69 -5.89
C MET A 1 11.72 -3.22 -4.60
N ARG A 2 11.65 -4.06 -3.55
CA ARG A 2 11.02 -3.73 -2.25
C ARG A 2 11.62 -2.54 -1.48
N GLN A 3 12.71 -1.95 -1.96
CA GLN A 3 13.31 -0.75 -1.38
C GLN A 3 12.53 0.53 -1.71
N ILE A 4 11.91 0.60 -2.90
CA ILE A 4 11.17 1.80 -3.35
C ILE A 4 9.67 1.60 -3.15
N VAL A 5 9.16 0.41 -3.49
CA VAL A 5 7.75 0.06 -3.33
C VAL A 5 7.65 -1.12 -2.39
N PRO A 6 7.25 -0.94 -1.12
CA PRO A 6 7.14 -2.02 -0.14
C PRO A 6 5.85 -2.84 -0.35
N LEU A 7 5.57 -3.24 -1.59
CA LEU A 7 4.45 -4.11 -1.96
C LEU A 7 4.96 -5.49 -2.34
N ALA A 8 4.09 -6.50 -2.18
CA ALA A 8 4.37 -7.84 -2.65
C ALA A 8 4.34 -7.89 -4.19
N ASP A 9 5.15 -8.76 -4.78
CA ASP A 9 5.26 -8.90 -6.24
C ASP A 9 3.91 -9.28 -6.88
N THR A 10 3.09 -10.06 -6.17
CA THR A 10 1.71 -10.41 -6.59
C THR A 10 0.78 -9.20 -6.60
N THR A 11 0.88 -8.33 -5.59
CA THR A 11 0.11 -7.08 -5.54
C THR A 11 0.50 -6.16 -6.68
N ILE A 12 1.80 -6.05 -6.98
CA ILE A 12 2.29 -5.24 -8.10
C ILE A 12 1.75 -5.78 -9.43
N TYR A 13 1.77 -7.10 -9.64
CA TYR A 13 1.21 -7.72 -10.85
C TYR A 13 -0.30 -7.47 -11.00
N ASP A 14 -1.07 -7.60 -9.91
CA ASP A 14 -2.51 -7.33 -9.96
C ASP A 14 -2.81 -5.85 -10.25
N MET A 15 -2.01 -4.93 -9.71
CA MET A 15 -2.15 -3.51 -9.96
C MET A 15 -1.74 -3.14 -11.40
N GLU A 16 -0.67 -3.73 -11.93
CA GLU A 16 -0.29 -3.58 -13.34
C GLU A 16 -1.42 -4.06 -14.26
N ARG A 17 -2.05 -5.20 -13.95
CA ARG A 17 -3.21 -5.71 -14.70
C ARG A 17 -4.42 -4.78 -14.64
N ARG A 18 -4.61 -4.04 -13.55
CA ARG A 18 -5.67 -3.03 -13.41
C ARG A 18 -5.30 -1.68 -14.04
N GLY A 19 -4.05 -1.50 -14.48
CA GLY A 19 -3.54 -0.21 -14.95
C GLY A 19 -3.29 0.81 -13.84
N GLU A 20 -3.25 0.36 -12.58
CA GLU A 20 -3.01 1.21 -11.40
C GLU A 20 -1.52 1.34 -11.04
N PHE A 21 -0.64 0.62 -11.74
CA PHE A 21 0.81 0.65 -11.55
C PHE A 21 1.52 0.84 -12.90
N PRO A 22 2.68 1.53 -12.93
CA PRO A 22 3.45 1.72 -14.14
C PRO A 22 3.74 0.42 -14.90
N ARG A 23 3.71 0.48 -16.23
CA ARG A 23 3.94 -0.68 -17.07
C ARG A 23 5.43 -1.03 -17.09
N ARG A 24 5.74 -2.30 -16.91
CA ARG A 24 7.13 -2.76 -16.94
C ARG A 24 7.67 -2.87 -18.37
N PHE A 25 8.99 -2.71 -18.51
CA PHE A 25 9.70 -3.00 -19.76
C PHE A 25 10.94 -3.86 -19.50
N ASN A 26 11.41 -4.54 -20.54
CA ASN A 26 12.59 -5.39 -20.44
C ASN A 26 13.84 -4.55 -20.73
N LEU A 27 14.72 -4.41 -19.75
CA LEU A 27 16.06 -3.89 -19.96
C LEU A 27 16.94 -4.94 -20.67
N THR A 28 16.77 -6.21 -20.30
CA THR A 28 17.39 -7.37 -20.95
C THR A 28 16.43 -8.57 -20.90
N ALA A 29 16.77 -9.69 -21.55
CA ALA A 29 15.93 -10.89 -21.61
C ALA A 29 15.51 -11.47 -20.25
N ARG A 30 16.21 -11.14 -19.16
CA ARG A 30 15.87 -11.57 -17.79
C ARG A 30 15.70 -10.40 -16.81
N CYS A 31 15.86 -9.16 -17.26
CA CYS A 31 15.80 -7.98 -16.41
C CYS A 31 14.61 -7.12 -16.81
N VAL A 32 13.59 -7.14 -15.95
CA VAL A 32 12.39 -6.32 -16.08
C VAL A 32 12.50 -5.17 -15.11
N VAL A 33 12.29 -3.95 -15.62
CA VAL A 33 12.41 -2.72 -14.86
C VAL A 33 11.18 -1.84 -15.08
N TRP A 34 11.05 -0.82 -14.24
CA TRP A 34 10.07 0.26 -14.38
C TRP A 34 10.82 1.56 -14.58
N ASP A 35 10.19 2.50 -15.26
CA ASP A 35 10.69 3.85 -15.36
C ASP A 35 10.61 4.53 -13.98
N LEU A 36 11.70 5.17 -13.56
CA LEU A 36 11.77 5.80 -12.24
C LEU A 36 10.78 6.97 -12.13
N ALA A 37 10.66 7.80 -13.17
CA ALA A 37 9.77 8.96 -13.15
C ALA A 37 8.29 8.54 -13.11
N GLU A 38 7.92 7.46 -13.80
CA GLU A 38 6.56 6.91 -13.68
C GLU A 38 6.26 6.38 -12.27
N VAL A 39 7.24 5.71 -11.64
CA VAL A 39 7.09 5.21 -10.27
C VAL A 39 7.01 6.36 -9.26
N GLU A 40 7.82 7.41 -9.43
CA GLU A 40 7.78 8.62 -8.60
C GLU A 40 6.44 9.35 -8.75
N ALA A 41 5.98 9.59 -9.97
CA ALA A 41 4.67 10.20 -10.22
C ALA A 41 3.52 9.39 -9.62
N TRP A 42 3.60 8.05 -9.69
CA TRP A 42 2.63 7.16 -9.07
C TRP A 42 2.64 7.25 -7.53
N LEU A 43 3.83 7.33 -6.92
CA LEU A 43 3.98 7.52 -5.46
C LEU A 43 3.39 8.86 -5.01
N ASP A 44 3.62 9.93 -5.77
CA ASP A 44 3.06 11.25 -5.48
C ASP A 44 1.53 11.27 -5.62
N ALA A 45 0.98 10.65 -6.67
CA ALA A 45 -0.46 10.50 -6.81
C ALA A 45 -1.08 9.72 -5.64
N ARG A 46 -0.42 8.65 -5.17
CA ARG A 46 -0.82 7.87 -3.99
C ARG A 46 -0.74 8.69 -2.70
N ARG A 47 0.29 9.53 -2.54
CA ARG A 47 0.43 10.46 -1.42
C ARG A 47 -0.73 11.45 -1.39
N GLN A 48 -1.00 12.11 -2.51
CA GLN A 48 -2.11 13.05 -2.66
C GLN A 48 -3.46 12.38 -2.35
N ALA A 49 -3.70 11.18 -2.87
CA ALA A 49 -4.91 10.40 -2.58
C ALA A 49 -5.04 9.99 -1.10
N SER A 50 -3.91 9.81 -0.40
CA SER A 50 -3.91 9.56 1.05
C SER A 50 -4.23 10.82 1.84
N ASP A 51 -3.64 11.96 1.44
CA ASP A 51 -3.86 13.27 2.07
C ASP A 51 -5.30 13.76 1.86
N SER A 52 -5.85 13.52 0.68
CA SER A 52 -7.25 13.82 0.35
C SER A 52 -8.25 12.78 0.90
N ALA A 53 -7.80 11.83 1.73
CA ALA A 53 -8.59 10.74 2.31
C ALA A 53 -9.37 9.86 1.30
N GLN A 54 -8.97 9.85 0.03
CA GLN A 54 -9.56 8.98 -1.00
C GLN A 54 -9.16 7.53 -0.78
N LEU A 55 -7.93 7.32 -0.28
CA LEU A 55 -7.49 6.01 0.21
C LEU A 55 -8.00 5.82 1.64
N LYS A 56 -9.06 5.03 1.79
CA LYS A 56 -9.59 4.66 3.10
C LYS A 56 -8.51 3.94 3.90
N ARG A 57 -8.00 4.60 4.94
CA ARG A 57 -7.15 3.95 5.94
C ARG A 57 -7.98 2.86 6.62
N ALA A 58 -7.35 1.71 6.90
CA ALA A 58 -8.01 0.71 7.72
C ALA A 58 -8.43 1.35 9.05
N PRO A 59 -9.64 1.08 9.55
CA PRO A 59 -10.07 1.62 10.83
C PRO A 59 -9.09 1.19 11.91
N SER A 60 -8.84 2.08 12.88
CA SER A 60 -8.04 1.70 14.03
C SER A 60 -8.66 0.47 14.69
N PRO A 61 -7.87 -0.59 14.98
CA PRO A 61 -8.42 -1.81 15.54
C PRO A 61 -9.05 -1.51 16.90
N ASP A 62 -10.30 -1.94 17.08
CA ASP A 62 -11.02 -1.78 18.35
C ASP A 62 -10.31 -2.59 19.44
N VAL A 63 -9.74 -1.86 20.41
CA VAL A 63 -8.97 -2.45 21.52
C VAL A 63 -9.83 -3.31 22.44
N ARG A 64 -11.16 -3.14 22.43
CA ARG A 64 -12.11 -3.94 23.23
C ARG A 64 -12.33 -5.33 22.65
N GLN A 65 -12.06 -5.52 21.36
CA GLN A 65 -12.16 -6.82 20.67
C GLN A 65 -10.90 -7.68 20.86
N ARG A 66 -9.90 -7.19 21.60
CA ARG A 66 -8.64 -7.93 21.81
C ARG A 66 -8.88 -9.16 22.68
N LYS A 67 -8.65 -10.35 22.10
CA LYS A 67 -8.64 -11.63 22.83
C LYS A 67 -7.53 -11.70 23.89
N HIS A 68 -6.38 -11.07 23.63
CA HIS A 68 -5.22 -11.07 24.51
C HIS A 68 -5.00 -9.68 25.12
N ARG A 69 -4.81 -9.59 26.45
CA ARG A 69 -4.73 -8.33 27.23
C ARG A 69 -5.96 -7.42 27.01
N PRO A 70 -7.15 -7.85 27.45
CA PRO A 70 -8.37 -7.04 27.33
C PRO A 70 -8.28 -5.77 28.19
N VAL A 71 -8.94 -4.70 27.74
CA VAL A 71 -9.06 -3.46 28.51
C VAL A 71 -9.96 -3.72 29.72
N LYS A 72 -9.50 -3.38 30.93
CA LYS A 72 -10.32 -3.45 32.13
C LYS A 72 -11.46 -2.44 32.01
N ALA A 73 -12.71 -2.89 32.10
CA ALA A 73 -13.85 -1.98 32.14
C ALA A 73 -13.76 -1.10 33.39
N THR A 74 -13.75 0.23 33.21
CA THR A 74 -13.86 1.17 34.33
C THR A 74 -15.29 1.09 34.85
N PRO A 75 -15.52 0.80 36.14
CA PRO A 75 -16.87 0.83 36.69
C PRO A 75 -17.32 2.31 36.72
N VAL A 76 -18.33 2.64 35.91
CA VAL A 76 -19.09 3.88 36.04
C VAL A 76 -19.99 3.72 37.27
N SER A 77 -19.80 4.62 38.24
CA SER A 77 -20.64 4.76 39.45
C SER A 77 -21.95 5.47 39.14
#